data_AF-A0A9Q4ETV5-F1
#
_entry.id   AF-A0A9Q4ETV5-F1
#
_cell.length_a   1.000
_cell.length_b   1.000
_cell.length_c   1.000
_cell.angle_alpha   90.00
_cell.angle_beta   90.00
_cell.angle_gamma   90.00
#
_symmetry.space_group_name_H-M   'P 1'
#
loop_
_entity.id
_entity.type
_entity.pdbx_description
1 polymer ?
#
loop_
_entity_poly.entity_id
_entity_poly.type
_entity_poly.pdbx_seq_one_letter_code
_entity_poly.pdbx_strand_id
1 'polypeptide(L)'
;MIKDNGQKIKRELFSTKQNRLIPYVLIMDPMKRYKEIIIEEPEAHLSLKSIRQFIGFLKELLRKDYNVTLTTHSDVFFTHLNNFILNNSEINVTVYELKNIADQSTLEEKTKGEDGYEIDLFSKELDMLFEDTLDIQKKEN
;
A
#
# COMPACT_ATOMS: atom_id res chain seq x y z
N MET A 1 -10.22 -18.64 13.90
CA MET A 1 -10.28 -17.55 14.91
C MET A 1 -11.08 -18.04 16.11
N ILE A 2 -10.76 -17.61 17.33
CA ILE A 2 -11.50 -17.98 18.55
C ILE A 2 -12.29 -16.73 18.98
N LYS A 3 -13.62 -16.85 19.12
CA LYS A 3 -14.46 -15.79 19.70
C LYS A 3 -14.24 -15.72 21.21
N ASP A 4 -14.64 -14.62 21.85
CA ASP A 4 -14.54 -14.43 23.31
C ASP A 4 -15.27 -15.53 24.12
N ASN A 5 -16.23 -16.21 23.49
CA ASN A 5 -16.94 -17.38 24.05
C ASN A 5 -16.25 -18.73 23.79
N GLY A 6 -15.00 -18.74 23.31
CA GLY A 6 -14.22 -19.96 23.02
C GLY A 6 -14.56 -20.64 21.68
N GLN A 7 -15.54 -20.15 20.92
CA GLN A 7 -15.97 -20.78 19.68
C GLN A 7 -14.91 -20.64 18.57
N LYS A 8 -14.42 -21.77 18.04
CA LYS A 8 -13.51 -21.81 16.89
C LYS A 8 -14.29 -21.67 15.58
N ILE A 9 -14.08 -20.56 14.88
CA ILE A 9 -14.65 -20.33 13.54
C ILE A 9 -13.64 -20.74 12.48
N LYS A 10 -14.12 -21.60 11.57
CA LYS A 10 -13.46 -22.04 10.34
C LYS A 10 -13.19 -20.85 9.40
N ARG A 11 -11.96 -20.72 8.90
CA ARG A 11 -11.50 -19.56 8.11
C ARG A 11 -12.25 -19.42 6.78
N GLU A 12 -12.74 -20.54 6.28
CA GLU A 12 -13.50 -20.69 5.04
C GLU A 12 -14.87 -19.98 5.11
N LEU A 13 -15.35 -19.64 6.31
CA LEU A 13 -16.65 -19.00 6.53
C LEU A 13 -16.58 -17.46 6.52
N PHE A 14 -15.39 -16.88 6.42
CA PHE A 14 -15.21 -15.44 6.42
C PHE A 14 -15.40 -14.88 5.01
N SER A 15 -16.05 -13.71 4.91
CA SER A 15 -16.14 -13.00 3.62
C SER A 15 -14.74 -12.71 3.06
N THR A 16 -14.61 -12.58 1.74
CA THR A 16 -13.34 -12.22 1.07
C THR A 16 -12.68 -10.99 1.70
N LYS A 17 -13.46 -10.01 2.18
CA LYS A 17 -12.95 -8.83 2.92
C LYS A 17 -12.33 -9.19 4.27
N GLN A 18 -12.92 -10.13 5.01
CA GLN A 18 -12.39 -10.57 6.30
C GLN A 18 -11.15 -11.45 6.13
N ASN A 19 -11.11 -12.31 5.11
CA ASN A 19 -9.92 -13.11 4.78
C ASN A 19 -8.69 -12.25 4.45
N ARG A 20 -8.89 -11.07 3.83
CA ARG A 20 -7.82 -10.12 3.51
C ARG A 20 -7.15 -9.50 4.75
N LEU A 21 -7.82 -9.46 5.91
CA LEU A 21 -7.26 -8.91 7.16
C LEU A 21 -6.55 -9.97 8.02
N ILE A 22 -6.77 -11.26 7.76
CA ILE A 22 -6.20 -12.34 8.58
C ILE A 22 -4.67 -12.36 8.56
N PRO A 23 -3.96 -12.15 7.42
CA PRO A 23 -2.50 -12.10 7.41
C PRO A 23 -1.95 -11.03 8.37
N TYR A 24 -2.61 -9.86 8.42
CA TYR A 24 -2.21 -8.76 9.28
C TYR A 24 -2.46 -9.03 10.77
N VAL A 25 -3.54 -9.74 11.10
CA VAL A 25 -3.79 -10.19 12.48
C VAL A 25 -2.76 -11.23 12.93
N LEU A 26 -2.28 -12.09 12.02
CA LEU A 26 -1.25 -13.08 12.34
C LEU A 26 0.12 -12.45 12.62
N ILE A 27 0.44 -11.33 11.97
CA ILE A 27 1.65 -10.54 12.25
C ILE A 27 1.63 -10.00 13.68
N MET A 28 0.44 -9.67 14.20
CA MET A 28 0.26 -9.14 15.55
C MET A 28 0.22 -10.22 16.64
N ASP A 29 0.42 -11.50 16.30
CA ASP A 29 0.43 -12.59 17.28
C ASP A 29 1.57 -12.37 18.30
N PRO A 30 1.26 -12.10 19.58
CA PRO A 30 2.27 -11.82 20.59
C PRO A 30 3.22 -13.01 20.84
N MET A 31 2.86 -14.23 20.42
CA MET A 31 3.72 -15.41 20.52
C MET A 31 4.73 -15.51 19.37
N LYS A 32 4.60 -14.72 18.31
CA LYS A 32 5.53 -14.67 17.18
C LYS A 32 6.01 -13.25 16.94
N ARG A 33 7.23 -12.94 17.41
CA ARG A 33 7.89 -11.66 17.09
C ARG A 33 8.59 -11.76 15.73
N TYR A 34 7.95 -11.22 14.71
CA TYR A 34 8.62 -10.88 13.46
C TYR A 34 9.26 -9.51 13.64
N LYS A 35 10.54 -9.31 13.32
CA LYS A 35 11.12 -7.95 13.31
C LYS A 35 10.99 -7.28 11.96
N GLU A 36 10.97 -8.09 10.90
CA GLU A 36 10.88 -7.68 9.52
C GLU A 36 9.59 -8.24 8.92
N ILE A 37 8.88 -7.38 8.20
CA ILE A 37 7.64 -7.71 7.51
C ILE A 37 7.79 -7.22 6.08
N ILE A 38 7.60 -8.13 5.11
CA ILE A 38 7.55 -7.81 3.70
C ILE A 38 6.11 -8.05 3.23
N ILE A 39 5.50 -7.04 2.61
CA ILE A 39 4.15 -7.13 2.07
C ILE A 39 4.18 -6.69 0.62
N GLU A 40 3.94 -7.63 -0.28
CA GLU A 40 3.87 -7.34 -1.72
C GLU A 40 2.46 -6.92 -2.12
N GLU A 41 2.38 -5.85 -2.89
CA GLU A 41 1.16 -5.31 -3.50
C GLU A 41 -0.10 -5.38 -2.60
N PRO A 42 -0.04 -4.81 -1.38
CA PRO A 42 -1.14 -4.91 -0.42
C PRO A 42 -2.46 -4.38 -0.98
N GLU A 43 -2.41 -3.48 -1.96
CA GLU A 43 -3.54 -2.83 -2.62
C GLU A 43 -4.29 -3.71 -3.62
N ALA A 44 -3.69 -4.78 -4.16
CA ALA A 44 -4.24 -5.56 -5.28
C ALA A 44 -5.67 -6.09 -4.99
N HIS A 45 -6.02 -6.16 -3.71
CA HIS A 45 -7.33 -6.60 -3.23
C HIS A 45 -7.98 -5.60 -2.26
N LEU A 46 -7.54 -4.35 -2.18
CA LEU A 46 -8.12 -3.36 -1.27
C LEU A 46 -9.00 -2.37 -2.02
N SER A 47 -10.17 -2.09 -1.45
CA SER A 47 -10.93 -0.90 -1.83
C SER A 47 -10.24 0.36 -1.29
N LEU A 48 -10.55 1.55 -1.82
CA LEU A 48 -10.05 2.82 -1.30
C LEU A 48 -10.26 2.98 0.22
N LYS A 49 -11.41 2.53 0.73
CA LYS A 49 -11.69 2.52 2.17
C LYS A 49 -10.72 1.61 2.92
N SER A 50 -10.41 0.44 2.35
CA SER A 50 -9.52 -0.55 2.95
C SER A 50 -8.06 -0.15 2.88
N ILE A 51 -7.64 0.60 1.85
CA ILE A 51 -6.31 1.23 1.80
C ILE A 51 -6.09 2.12 3.02
N ARG A 52 -7.04 3.02 3.33
CA ARG A 52 -6.94 3.88 4.53
C ARG A 52 -6.83 3.08 5.83
N GLN A 53 -7.56 1.96 5.93
CA GLN A 53 -7.48 1.06 7.09
C GLN A 53 -6.11 0.39 7.18
N PHE A 54 -5.54 -0.01 6.04
CA PHE A 54 -4.21 -0.60 5.97
C PHE A 54 -3.11 0.39 6.38
N ILE A 55 -3.21 1.65 5.96
CA ILE A 55 -2.30 2.72 6.41
C ILE A 55 -2.37 2.90 7.94
N GLY A 56 -3.57 2.85 8.51
CA GLY A 56 -3.75 2.84 9.97
C GLY A 56 -3.09 1.63 10.64
N PHE A 57 -3.15 0.45 10.02
CA PHE A 57 -2.45 -0.74 10.50
C PHE A 57 -0.92 -0.60 10.42
N LEU A 58 -0.37 -0.03 9.35
CA LEU A 58 1.06 0.26 9.24
C LEU A 58 1.56 1.17 10.37
N LYS A 59 0.78 2.20 10.73
CA LYS A 59 1.11 3.07 11.87
C LYS A 59 1.28 2.26 13.16
N GLU A 60 0.40 1.30 13.42
CA GLU A 60 0.48 0.46 14.61
C GLU A 60 1.65 -0.54 14.56
N LEU A 61 2.04 -1.01 13.37
CA LEU A 61 3.26 -1.81 13.21
C LEU A 61 4.52 -0.99 13.51
N LEU A 62 4.64 0.19 12.91
CA LEU A 62 5.81 1.05 13.08
C LEU A 62 5.98 1.49 14.54
N ARG A 63 4.88 1.76 15.27
CA ARG A 63 4.92 2.05 16.71
C ARG A 63 5.45 0.91 17.58
N LYS A 64 5.40 -0.33 17.08
CA LYS A 64 5.87 -1.53 17.78
C LYS A 64 7.26 -1.98 17.33
N ASP A 65 8.00 -1.10 16.66
CA ASP A 65 9.40 -1.33 16.25
C ASP A 65 9.55 -2.46 15.21
N TYR A 66 8.54 -2.61 14.34
CA TYR A 66 8.63 -3.48 13.17
C TYR A 66 9.23 -2.73 11.99
N ASN A 67 10.17 -3.38 11.29
CA ASN A 67 10.67 -2.95 10.00
C ASN A 67 9.73 -3.47 8.91
N VAL A 68 9.14 -2.56 8.12
CA VAL A 68 8.17 -2.93 7.08
C VAL A 68 8.73 -2.55 5.70
N THR A 69 8.79 -3.53 4.81
CA THR A 69 9.07 -3.34 3.37
C THR A 69 7.77 -3.57 2.61
N LEU A 70 7.42 -2.63 1.74
CA LEU A 70 6.22 -2.70 0.91
C LEU A 70 6.63 -2.61 -0.56
N THR A 71 5.92 -3.34 -1.42
CA THR A 71 5.94 -3.11 -2.87
C THR A 71 4.54 -2.72 -3.31
N THR A 72 4.44 -1.87 -4.33
CA THR A 72 3.17 -1.43 -4.90
C THR A 72 3.38 -1.02 -6.35
N HIS A 73 2.37 -1.25 -7.19
CA HIS A 73 2.30 -0.71 -8.54
C HIS A 73 1.21 0.37 -8.67
N SER A 74 0.61 0.80 -7.55
CA SER A 74 -0.56 1.67 -7.52
C SER A 74 -0.23 3.07 -7.06
N ASP A 75 -0.50 4.05 -7.92
CA ASP A 75 -0.32 5.49 -7.60
C ASP A 75 -1.22 5.92 -6.46
N VAL A 76 -2.45 5.41 -6.44
CA VAL A 76 -3.43 5.76 -5.41
C VAL A 76 -2.95 5.26 -4.05
N PHE A 77 -2.45 4.02 -3.99
CA PHE A 77 -1.89 3.48 -2.76
C PHE A 77 -0.62 4.23 -2.33
N PHE A 78 0.29 4.48 -3.28
CA PHE A 78 1.51 5.24 -3.02
C PHE A 78 1.22 6.66 -2.56
N THR A 79 0.24 7.35 -3.14
CA THR A 79 -0.19 8.70 -2.73
C THR A 79 -0.69 8.68 -1.29
N HIS A 80 -1.45 7.65 -0.90
CA HIS A 80 -1.86 7.48 0.49
C HIS A 80 -0.67 7.24 1.43
N LEU A 81 0.34 6.47 1.00
CA LEU A 81 1.59 6.30 1.76
C LEU A 81 2.39 7.59 1.86
N ASN A 82 2.55 8.32 0.76
CA ASN A 82 3.31 9.57 0.73
C ASN A 82 2.68 10.60 1.68
N ASN A 83 1.36 10.75 1.63
CA ASN A 83 0.61 11.57 2.58
C ASN A 83 0.79 11.11 4.03
N PHE A 84 0.83 9.81 4.28
CA PHE A 84 1.10 9.27 5.60
C PHE A 84 2.52 9.63 6.08
N ILE A 85 3.53 9.50 5.23
CA ILE A 85 4.93 9.83 5.55
C ILE A 85 5.11 11.32 5.81
N LEU A 86 4.47 12.18 5.02
CA LEU A 86 4.49 13.63 5.22
C LEU A 86 3.88 14.04 6.57
N ASN A 87 2.80 13.38 6.98
CA ASN A 87 2.14 13.65 8.26
C ASN A 87 2.85 13.06 9.49
N ASN A 88 3.89 12.25 9.31
CA ASN A 88 4.61 11.59 10.41
C ASN A 88 6.12 11.65 10.10
N SER A 89 6.72 12.83 10.29
CA SER A 89 8.13 13.11 9.95
C SER A 89 9.15 12.34 10.77
N GLU A 90 8.73 11.73 11.88
CA GLU A 90 9.54 10.86 12.73
C GLU A 90 9.82 9.48 12.14
N ILE A 91 9.08 9.08 11.10
CA ILE A 91 9.23 7.76 10.49
C ILE A 91 10.43 7.79 9.53
N ASN A 92 11.39 6.90 9.77
CA ASN A 92 12.47 6.67 8.84
C ASN A 92 11.97 5.82 7.65
N VAL A 93 12.02 6.38 6.45
CA VAL A 93 11.55 5.72 5.22
C VAL A 93 12.54 5.94 4.10
N THR A 94 12.84 4.87 3.38
CA THR A 94 13.54 4.91 2.11
C THR A 94 12.59 4.44 1.01
N VAL A 95 12.54 5.17 -0.10
CA VAL A 95 11.67 4.86 -1.24
C VAL A 95 12.54 4.53 -2.45
N TYR A 96 12.17 3.46 -3.15
CA TYR A 96 12.81 3.05 -4.38
C TYR A 96 11.80 2.95 -5.51
N GLU A 97 12.23 3.31 -6.70
CA GLU A 97 11.48 3.20 -7.95
C GLU A 97 12.17 2.18 -8.85
N LEU A 98 11.41 1.18 -9.31
CA LEU A 98 11.90 0.20 -10.27
C LEU A 98 11.73 0.75 -11.69
N LYS A 99 12.83 1.00 -12.39
CA LYS A 99 12.86 1.47 -13.77
C LYS A 99 13.36 0.38 -14.72
N ASN A 100 12.73 0.28 -15.89
CA ASN A 100 13.18 -0.60 -16.96
C ASN A 100 13.76 0.23 -18.09
N ILE A 101 15.07 0.15 -18.30
CA ILE A 101 15.79 0.87 -19.36
C ILE A 101 16.51 -0.16 -20.23
N ALA A 102 16.17 -0.23 -21.51
CA ALA A 102 16.86 -1.02 -22.53
C ALA A 102 17.23 -2.45 -22.07
N ASP A 103 16.21 -3.22 -21.65
CA ASP A 103 16.31 -4.61 -21.16
C ASP A 103 17.01 -4.81 -19.81
N GLN A 104 17.26 -3.74 -19.07
CA GLN A 104 17.78 -3.80 -17.69
C GLN A 104 16.79 -3.18 -16.70
N SER A 105 16.54 -3.89 -15.60
CA SER A 105 15.80 -3.36 -14.46
C SER A 105 16.76 -2.74 -13.47
N THR A 106 16.60 -1.44 -13.21
CA THR A 106 17.40 -0.68 -12.24
C THR A 106 16.50 -0.18 -11.10
N LEU A 107 17.01 -0.27 -9.88
CA LEU A 107 16.34 0.27 -8.71
C LEU A 107 16.92 1.64 -8.37
N GLU A 108 16.13 2.69 -8.48
CA GLU A 108 16.52 4.08 -8.20
C GLU A 108 16.00 4.50 -6.82
N GLU A 109 16.88 4.91 -5.91
CA GLU A 109 16.46 5.52 -4.65
C GLU A 109 15.92 6.93 -4.88
N LYS A 110 14.76 7.23 -4.29
CA LYS A 110 14.09 8.52 -4.43
C LYS A 110 14.39 9.42 -3.24
N THR A 111 14.63 10.69 -3.52
CA THR A 111 14.80 11.72 -2.49
C THR A 111 13.46 12.34 -2.13
N LYS A 112 13.24 12.61 -0.84
CA LYS A 112 12.05 13.30 -0.36
C LYS A 112 12.12 14.80 -0.68
N GLY A 113 11.17 15.29 -1.48
CA GLY A 113 10.94 16.72 -1.75
C GLY A 113 9.96 17.36 -0.77
N GLU A 114 9.51 18.59 -1.07
CA GLU A 114 8.53 19.33 -0.26
C GLU A 114 7.16 18.61 -0.22
N ASP A 115 6.71 18.09 -1.36
CA ASP A 115 5.47 17.32 -1.52
C ASP A 115 5.66 15.81 -1.31
N GLY A 116 6.76 15.42 -0.67
CA GLY A 116 7.11 14.04 -0.38
C GLY A 116 7.90 13.39 -1.51
N TYR A 117 7.67 12.10 -1.75
CA TYR A 117 8.38 11.35 -2.78
C TYR A 117 7.65 11.45 -4.11
N GLU A 118 8.35 11.92 -5.14
CA GLU A 118 7.86 11.94 -6.51
C GLU A 118 8.34 10.69 -7.24
N ILE A 119 7.42 9.96 -7.87
CA ILE A 119 7.70 8.77 -8.67
C ILE A 119 6.99 8.90 -10.01
N ASP A 120 7.61 8.41 -11.08
CA ASP A 120 7.05 8.44 -12.44
C ASP A 120 6.13 7.23 -12.64
N LEU A 121 5.21 7.01 -11.67
CA LEU A 121 4.18 5.99 -11.81
C LEU A 121 2.91 6.64 -12.38
N PHE A 122 2.44 6.06 -13.50
CA PHE A 122 1.10 6.15 -14.13
C PHE A 122 0.41 7.52 -14.29
N SER A 123 0.97 8.61 -13.77
CA SER A 123 0.35 9.93 -13.70
C SER A 123 0.21 10.51 -15.10
N LYS A 124 1.26 10.40 -15.91
CA LYS A 124 1.20 10.76 -17.34
C LYS A 124 0.19 9.92 -18.11
N GLU A 125 0.10 8.62 -17.82
CA GLU A 125 -0.82 7.71 -18.53
C GLU A 125 -2.28 7.99 -18.16
N LEU A 126 -2.56 8.29 -16.88
CA LEU A 126 -3.88 8.71 -16.41
C LEU A 126 -4.27 10.09 -16.95
N ASP A 127 -3.33 11.03 -16.99
CA ASP A 127 -3.55 12.35 -17.60
C ASP A 127 -3.87 12.20 -19.10
N MET A 128 -3.12 11.35 -19.83
CA MET A 128 -3.41 11.04 -21.23
C MET A 128 -4.80 10.40 -21.40
N LEU A 129 -5.14 9.41 -20.58
CA LEU A 129 -6.46 8.76 -20.62
C LEU A 129 -7.60 9.75 -20.31
N PHE A 130 -7.36 10.69 -19.39
CA PHE A 130 -8.32 11.73 -19.04
C PHE A 130 -8.55 12.70 -20.21
N GLU A 131 -7.47 13.18 -20.83
CA GLU A 131 -7.55 14.05 -22.02
C GLU A 131 -8.24 13.34 -23.20
N ASP A 132 -7.89 12.07 -23.46
CA ASP A 132 -8.53 11.25 -24.49
C ASP A 132 -10.05 11.14 -24.25
N THR A 133 -10.45 10.96 -22.99
CA THR A 133 -11.86 10.89 -22.59
C THR A 133 -12.58 12.22 -22.84
N LEU A 134 -11.95 13.35 -22.50
CA LEU A 134 -12.49 14.68 -22.75
C LEU A 134 -12.68 14.93 -24.25
N ASP A 135 -11.72 14.53 -25.07
CA ASP A 135 -11.78 14.70 -26.52
C ASP A 135 -12.89 13.86 -27.17
N ILE A 136 -13.12 12.63 -26.69
CA ILE A 136 -14.25 11.80 -27.13
C ILE A 136 -15.57 12.48 -26.76
N GLN A 137 -15.73 12.92 -25.51
CA GLN A 137 -16.97 13.55 -25.03
C GLN A 137 -17.27 14.89 -25.72
N LYS A 138 -16.23 15.64 -26.11
CA LYS A 138 -16.39 16.89 -26.88
C LYS A 138 -16.77 16.65 -28.34
N LYS A 139 -16.43 15.49 -28.92
CA LYS A 139 -16.82 15.13 -30.31
C LYS A 139 -18.30 14.73 -30.46
N GLU A 140 -18.99 14.41 -29.36
CA GLU A 140 -20.41 14.05 -29.37
C GLU A 140 -21.36 15.25 -29.11
N ASN A 141 -20.84 16.48 -29.05
CA ASN A 141 -21.62 17.74 -29.04
C ASN A 141 -21.35 18.58 -30.28
#